data_AF-A0A2E5WWZ2-F1
#
_entry.id   AF-A0A2E5WWZ2-F1
#
_cell.length_a   1.000
_cell.length_b   1.000
_cell.length_c   1.000
_cell.angle_alpha   90.00
_cell.angle_beta   90.00
_cell.angle_gamma   90.00
#
_symmetry.space_group_name_H-M   'P 1'
#
loop_
_entity.id
_entity.type
_entity.pdbx_description
1 polymer ?
#
loop_
_entity_poly.entity_id
_entity_poly.type
_entity_poly.pdbx_seq_one_letter_code
_entity_poly.pdbx_strand_id
1 'polypeptide(L)'
;MKDEIMGVAFADAKIGPEGYYLDDSDKALPVSASDLERFMYCPLSWQLAKEGASGIGEAVEEGVVKHKEIHNEMSDYQEALIRMRRSLMIWSWWFGIIIAFAIDAFAFVYIDDMMNSPIEFARILSMWSVSCLIAAVLSIALPWRNWFKIEHSIMEIREMKDRFESTGLEPTWSPIGFLGGWFSAGKTEAGLLLATIVIGIHAIALVAAEDRNQAGFILLVIAFLWTLFATWQLQRSLKAETEMIERRDKVGLEEGAELAYSDDEKSSDLLMDDVSGLRGRPDQIVIIDGEFIPVEQKTGRVPKKPHKSHRLQLLAYIALVEISTRKTPPYGILRYGDEDIHQVYWDQHAKQHLQQSIIEVQRLMVEGGAKRNHEREGKCRNCSRRYACSESLV
;
A
#
# COMPACT_ATOMS: atom_id res chain seq x y z
N MET A 1 -22.84 3.64 2.69
CA MET A 1 -23.87 3.49 3.74
C MET A 1 -24.37 4.90 4.04
N LYS A 2 -25.67 5.18 3.89
CA LYS A 2 -26.23 6.53 4.05
C LYS A 2 -25.94 7.01 5.48
N ASP A 3 -25.39 8.21 5.62
CA ASP A 3 -25.27 8.93 6.88
C ASP A 3 -26.69 9.10 7.47
N GLU A 4 -27.03 8.25 8.43
CA GLU A 4 -28.29 8.34 9.16
C GLU A 4 -28.29 9.58 10.05
N ILE A 5 -29.47 10.18 10.11
CA ILE A 5 -29.83 11.48 10.66
C ILE A 5 -29.45 11.57 12.16
N MET A 6 -28.76 12.63 12.55
CA MET A 6 -28.47 12.94 13.96
C MET A 6 -29.72 13.38 14.71
N GLY A 7 -29.84 12.95 15.97
CA GLY A 7 -30.79 13.45 16.96
C GLY A 7 -31.72 12.41 17.59
N VAL A 8 -31.82 11.20 17.02
CA VAL A 8 -32.64 10.11 17.61
C VAL A 8 -31.82 8.85 17.93
N ALA A 9 -30.71 8.60 17.21
CA ALA A 9 -29.99 7.32 17.31
C ALA A 9 -28.94 7.22 18.45
N PHE A 10 -28.50 8.33 19.05
CA PHE A 10 -27.39 8.33 20.02
C PHE A 10 -27.73 8.98 21.37
N ALA A 11 -29.00 9.27 21.64
CA ALA A 11 -29.42 9.96 22.87
C ALA A 11 -29.09 9.17 24.15
N ASP A 12 -28.99 7.84 24.05
CA ASP A 12 -28.71 6.94 25.17
C ASP A 12 -27.20 6.64 25.37
N ALA A 13 -26.33 7.26 24.56
CA ALA A 13 -24.89 7.02 24.62
C ALA A 13 -24.28 7.51 25.95
N LYS A 14 -23.36 6.73 26.52
CA LYS A 14 -22.75 6.98 27.84
C LYS A 14 -21.26 7.21 27.73
N ILE A 15 -20.71 7.96 28.68
CA ILE A 15 -19.26 8.19 28.75
C ILE A 15 -18.59 6.91 29.25
N GLY A 16 -17.69 6.37 28.43
CA GLY A 16 -16.85 5.21 28.74
C GLY A 16 -15.65 5.54 29.63
N PRO A 17 -14.88 4.53 30.05
CA PRO A 17 -13.75 4.68 30.98
C PRO A 17 -12.62 5.57 30.45
N GLU A 18 -12.40 5.60 29.13
CA GLU A 18 -11.38 6.41 28.45
C GLU A 18 -11.89 7.81 28.03
N GLY A 19 -13.14 8.17 28.42
CA GLY A 19 -13.76 9.46 28.14
C GLY A 19 -14.48 9.58 26.80
N TYR A 20 -14.43 8.56 25.94
CA TYR A 20 -15.21 8.49 24.69
C TYR A 20 -16.68 8.15 24.96
N TYR A 21 -17.59 8.60 24.09
CA TYR A 21 -19.00 8.22 24.17
C TYR A 21 -19.22 6.87 23.51
N LEU A 22 -19.90 5.97 24.21
CA LEU A 22 -20.21 4.61 23.78
C LEU A 22 -21.72 4.47 23.52
N ASP A 23 -22.07 3.73 22.47
CA ASP A 23 -23.45 3.32 22.17
C ASP A 23 -23.96 2.21 23.11
N ASP A 24 -25.20 1.77 22.92
CA ASP A 24 -25.81 0.69 23.71
C ASP A 24 -25.10 -0.68 23.56
N SER A 25 -24.26 -0.83 22.53
CA SER A 25 -23.45 -2.01 22.28
C SER A 25 -22.02 -1.88 22.83
N ASP A 26 -21.77 -0.87 23.66
CA ASP A 26 -20.46 -0.56 24.25
C ASP A 26 -19.38 -0.21 23.20
N LYS A 27 -19.80 0.29 22.03
CA LYS A 27 -18.90 0.73 20.95
C LYS A 27 -18.79 2.25 20.88
N ALA A 28 -17.59 2.75 20.63
CA ALA A 28 -17.37 4.18 20.51
C ALA A 28 -18.13 4.80 19.33
N LEU A 29 -18.73 5.97 19.56
CA LEU A 29 -19.47 6.69 18.53
C LEU A 29 -18.56 7.03 17.34
N PRO A 30 -19.01 6.75 16.11
CA PRO A 30 -18.13 6.85 14.95
C PRO A 30 -17.87 8.30 14.54
N VAL A 31 -16.60 8.70 14.53
CA VAL A 31 -16.15 10.03 14.10
C VAL A 31 -15.24 9.89 12.88
N SER A 32 -15.63 10.47 11.74
CA SER A 32 -14.74 10.45 10.57
C SER A 32 -13.66 11.54 10.62
N ALA A 33 -12.51 11.32 9.97
CA ALA A 33 -11.48 12.35 9.82
C ALA A 33 -12.04 13.63 9.17
N SER A 34 -12.94 13.49 8.18
CA SER A 34 -13.64 14.62 7.56
C SER A 34 -14.65 15.29 8.51
N ASP A 35 -15.23 14.57 9.48
CA ASP A 35 -16.05 15.19 10.53
C ASP A 35 -15.21 16.13 11.39
N LEU A 36 -14.00 15.72 11.78
CA LEU A 36 -13.06 16.55 12.53
C LEU A 36 -12.63 17.79 11.73
N GLU A 37 -12.36 17.64 10.43
CA GLU A 37 -12.06 18.76 9.54
C GLU A 37 -13.19 19.80 9.54
N ARG A 38 -14.41 19.34 9.27
CA ARG A 38 -15.61 20.19 9.18
C ARG A 38 -15.95 20.83 10.52
N PHE A 39 -15.84 20.07 11.61
CA PHE A 39 -16.05 20.55 12.96
C PHE A 39 -15.06 21.68 13.30
N MET A 40 -13.77 21.48 13.03
CA MET A 40 -12.75 22.50 13.29
C MET A 40 -12.89 23.72 12.36
N TYR A 41 -13.44 23.54 11.15
CA TYR A 41 -13.79 24.66 10.28
C TYR A 41 -14.88 25.55 10.91
N CYS A 42 -16.02 24.95 11.30
CA CYS A 42 -17.10 25.56 12.06
C CYS A 42 -18.05 24.47 12.63
N PRO A 43 -18.19 24.33 13.98
CA PRO A 43 -19.02 23.31 14.61
C PRO A 43 -20.49 23.37 14.20
N LEU A 44 -21.07 24.57 14.12
CA LEU A 44 -22.45 24.76 13.68
C LEU A 44 -22.65 24.29 12.22
N SER A 45 -21.69 24.60 11.32
CA SER A 45 -21.77 24.11 9.94
C SER A 45 -21.64 22.60 9.83
N TRP A 46 -20.88 21.97 10.73
CA TRP A 46 -20.77 20.52 10.82
C TRP A 46 -22.09 19.90 11.31
N GLN A 47 -22.71 20.44 12.36
CA GLN A 47 -24.00 19.96 12.86
C GLN A 47 -25.09 20.08 11.79
N LEU A 48 -25.19 21.24 11.11
CA LEU A 48 -26.12 21.43 10.00
C LEU A 48 -25.94 20.37 8.89
N ALA A 49 -24.70 19.97 8.61
CA ALA A 49 -24.43 18.91 7.63
C ALA A 49 -25.03 17.57 8.07
N LYS A 50 -24.94 17.23 9.36
CA LYS A 50 -25.49 16.01 9.95
C LYS A 50 -27.01 16.03 10.08
N GLU A 51 -27.60 17.22 10.18
CA GLU A 51 -29.05 17.44 10.13
C GLU A 51 -29.63 17.41 8.70
N GLY A 52 -28.78 17.22 7.69
CA GLY A 52 -29.18 17.06 6.29
C GLY A 52 -29.05 18.31 5.42
N ALA A 53 -28.48 19.41 5.93
CA ALA A 53 -28.16 20.56 5.10
C ALA A 53 -26.96 20.24 4.19
N SER A 54 -27.23 20.03 2.90
CA SER A 54 -26.20 19.85 1.87
C SER A 54 -25.35 21.11 1.69
N GLY A 55 -24.06 20.95 1.41
CA GLY A 55 -23.25 22.09 0.98
C GLY A 55 -23.62 22.49 -0.45
N ILE A 56 -23.93 23.77 -0.67
CA ILE A 56 -24.26 24.32 -1.99
C ILE A 56 -23.20 25.37 -2.36
N GLY A 57 -22.77 25.38 -3.62
CA GLY A 57 -21.92 26.43 -4.18
C GLY A 57 -20.88 25.91 -5.18
N GLU A 58 -20.49 26.77 -6.12
CA GLU A 58 -19.53 26.48 -7.19
C GLU A 58 -18.21 25.90 -6.67
N ALA A 59 -17.69 26.44 -5.57
CA ALA A 59 -16.45 25.95 -4.96
C ALA A 59 -16.54 24.50 -4.41
N VAL A 60 -17.73 24.05 -4.01
CA VAL A 60 -17.93 22.67 -3.54
C VAL A 60 -17.95 21.71 -4.74
N GLU A 61 -18.65 22.08 -5.80
CA GLU A 61 -18.71 21.30 -7.05
C GLU A 61 -17.32 21.21 -7.70
N GLU A 62 -16.61 22.34 -7.81
CA GLU A 62 -15.25 22.40 -8.35
C GLU A 62 -14.28 21.55 -7.51
N GLY A 63 -14.40 21.57 -6.18
CA GLY A 63 -13.58 20.75 -5.28
C GLY A 63 -13.81 19.25 -5.48
N VAL A 64 -15.06 18.82 -5.66
CA VAL A 64 -15.40 17.40 -5.95
C VAL A 64 -14.82 16.97 -7.30
N VAL A 65 -14.91 17.82 -8.32
CA VAL A 65 -14.34 17.52 -9.65
C VAL A 65 -12.81 17.41 -9.58
N LYS A 66 -12.14 18.36 -8.94
CA LYS A 66 -10.67 18.33 -8.76
C LYS A 66 -10.18 17.12 -7.98
N HIS A 67 -10.90 16.75 -6.91
CA HIS A 67 -10.56 15.56 -6.14
C HIS A 67 -10.71 14.28 -6.97
N LYS A 68 -11.73 14.21 -7.83
CA LYS A 68 -11.91 13.08 -8.74
C LYS A 68 -10.80 13.02 -9.79
N GLU A 69 -10.34 14.15 -10.30
CA GLU A 69 -9.22 14.24 -11.25
C GLU A 69 -7.92 13.73 -10.63
N ILE A 70 -7.56 14.22 -9.44
CA ILE A 70 -6.38 13.74 -8.68
C ILE A 70 -6.45 12.24 -8.45
N HIS A 71 -7.63 11.74 -8.07
CA HIS A 71 -7.83 10.32 -7.84
C HIS A 71 -7.59 9.49 -9.12
N ASN A 72 -8.10 9.94 -10.27
CA ASN A 72 -7.83 9.27 -11.54
C ASN A 72 -6.34 9.31 -11.92
N GLU A 73 -5.66 10.44 -11.72
CA GLU A 73 -4.21 10.56 -11.98
C GLU A 73 -3.39 9.62 -11.09
N MET A 74 -3.83 9.44 -9.84
CA MET A 74 -3.24 8.52 -8.90
C MET A 74 -3.43 7.06 -9.32
N SER A 75 -4.63 6.71 -9.78
CA SER A 75 -4.96 5.42 -10.40
C SER A 75 -4.02 5.10 -11.57
N ASP A 76 -3.91 6.05 -12.50
CA ASP A 76 -3.06 5.96 -13.69
C ASP A 76 -1.59 5.71 -13.30
N TYR A 77 -1.10 6.38 -12.25
CA TYR A 77 0.25 6.17 -11.73
C TYR A 77 0.45 4.76 -11.16
N GLN A 78 -0.50 4.27 -10.36
CA GLN A 78 -0.44 2.90 -9.82
C GLN A 78 -0.42 1.86 -10.94
N GLU A 79 -1.29 1.99 -11.94
CA GLU A 79 -1.30 1.09 -13.09
C GLU A 79 0.04 1.09 -13.85
N ALA A 80 0.64 2.27 -14.04
CA ALA A 80 1.94 2.41 -14.69
C ALA A 80 3.07 1.76 -13.87
N LEU A 81 3.07 1.93 -12.55
CA LEU A 81 4.03 1.32 -11.63
C LEU A 81 3.96 -0.22 -11.68
N ILE A 82 2.74 -0.78 -11.62
CA ILE A 82 2.48 -2.23 -11.72
C ILE A 82 2.99 -2.77 -13.05
N ARG A 83 2.67 -2.07 -14.14
CA ARG A 83 3.09 -2.44 -15.50
C ARG A 83 4.61 -2.47 -15.62
N MET A 84 5.29 -1.47 -15.06
CA MET A 84 6.75 -1.41 -15.03
C MET A 84 7.33 -2.58 -14.22
N ARG A 85 6.87 -2.80 -12.98
CA ARG A 85 7.36 -3.89 -12.11
C ARG A 85 7.19 -5.25 -12.79
N ARG A 86 6.01 -5.50 -13.38
CA ARG A 86 5.73 -6.72 -14.15
C ARG A 86 6.71 -6.89 -15.32
N SER A 87 6.95 -5.83 -16.08
CA SER A 87 7.84 -5.87 -17.25
C SER A 87 9.29 -6.16 -16.86
N LEU A 88 9.77 -5.58 -15.76
CA LEU A 88 11.10 -5.82 -15.20
C LEU A 88 11.25 -7.24 -14.64
N MET A 89 10.23 -7.77 -13.98
CA MET A 89 10.23 -9.15 -13.47
C MET A 89 10.29 -10.18 -14.62
N ILE A 90 9.50 -9.97 -15.69
CA ILE A 90 9.56 -10.82 -16.88
C ILE A 90 10.95 -10.76 -17.51
N TRP A 91 11.53 -9.55 -17.61
CA TRP A 91 12.88 -9.37 -18.13
C TRP A 91 13.93 -10.10 -17.30
N SER A 92 13.88 -10.03 -15.97
CA SER A 92 14.86 -10.69 -15.10
C SER A 92 14.80 -12.22 -15.23
N TRP A 93 13.61 -12.79 -15.40
CA TRP A 93 13.45 -14.21 -15.68
C TRP A 93 14.01 -14.61 -17.06
N TRP A 94 13.77 -13.80 -18.09
CA TRP A 94 14.34 -14.04 -19.42
C TRP A 94 15.86 -13.94 -19.42
N PHE A 95 16.42 -13.00 -18.66
CA PHE A 95 17.85 -12.89 -18.46
C PHE A 95 18.43 -14.09 -17.71
N GLY A 96 17.71 -14.61 -16.70
CA GLY A 96 18.07 -15.84 -16.01
C GLY A 96 18.17 -17.05 -16.95
N ILE A 97 17.27 -17.19 -17.92
CA ILE A 97 17.31 -18.25 -18.94
C ILE A 97 18.58 -18.14 -19.80
N ILE A 98 18.97 -16.92 -20.18
CA ILE A 98 20.20 -16.69 -20.96
C ILE A 98 21.43 -17.15 -20.18
N ILE A 99 21.51 -16.78 -18.89
CA ILE A 99 22.61 -17.21 -18.01
C ILE A 99 22.65 -18.73 -17.90
N ALA A 100 21.49 -19.38 -17.69
CA ALA A 100 21.41 -20.83 -17.59
C ALA A 100 21.93 -21.52 -18.86
N PHE A 101 21.45 -21.11 -20.05
CA PHE A 101 21.93 -21.67 -21.31
C PHE A 101 23.41 -21.39 -21.58
N ALA A 102 23.92 -20.22 -21.17
CA ALA A 102 25.34 -19.91 -21.30
C ALA A 102 26.22 -20.80 -20.40
N ILE A 103 25.80 -21.04 -19.15
CA ILE A 103 26.47 -21.95 -18.22
C ILE A 103 26.43 -23.37 -18.77
N ASP A 104 25.28 -23.83 -19.26
CA ASP A 104 25.13 -25.17 -19.81
C ASP A 104 25.97 -25.35 -21.07
N ALA A 105 25.97 -24.38 -21.97
CA ALA A 105 26.82 -24.45 -23.15
C ALA A 105 28.30 -24.52 -22.79
N PHE A 106 28.73 -23.72 -21.82
CA PHE A 106 30.10 -23.78 -21.30
C PHE A 106 30.39 -25.16 -20.70
N ALA A 107 29.49 -25.70 -19.89
CA ALA A 107 29.63 -27.03 -19.33
C ALA A 107 29.75 -28.07 -20.46
N PHE A 108 28.84 -28.12 -21.44
CA PHE A 108 28.88 -29.10 -22.52
C PHE A 108 30.17 -29.07 -23.36
N VAL A 109 30.74 -27.89 -23.60
CA VAL A 109 31.95 -27.73 -24.42
C VAL A 109 33.22 -28.09 -23.65
N TYR A 110 33.31 -27.71 -22.36
CA TYR A 110 34.56 -27.81 -21.60
C TYR A 110 34.61 -28.96 -20.61
N ILE A 111 33.51 -29.70 -20.41
CA ILE A 111 33.45 -30.74 -19.38
C ILE A 111 34.40 -31.90 -19.66
N ASP A 112 34.64 -32.26 -20.92
CA ASP A 112 35.57 -33.33 -21.29
C ASP A 112 37.03 -32.94 -21.00
N ASP A 113 37.37 -31.64 -21.07
CA ASP A 113 38.72 -31.13 -20.77
C ASP A 113 38.93 -30.86 -19.27
N MET A 114 37.87 -30.46 -18.55
CA MET A 114 37.93 -30.05 -17.15
C MET A 114 37.65 -31.20 -16.17
N MET A 115 36.92 -32.24 -16.60
CA MET A 115 36.56 -33.39 -15.78
C MET A 115 36.78 -34.70 -16.55
N ASN A 116 37.48 -35.64 -15.90
CA ASN A 116 37.84 -36.93 -16.51
C ASN A 116 36.64 -37.78 -16.96
N SER A 117 35.43 -37.57 -16.40
CA SER A 117 34.22 -38.18 -16.94
C SER A 117 32.95 -37.32 -16.74
N PRO A 118 32.25 -36.96 -17.83
CA PRO A 118 30.97 -36.21 -17.74
C PRO A 118 29.87 -36.98 -17.04
N ILE A 119 29.91 -38.31 -17.09
CA ILE A 119 28.99 -39.19 -16.37
C ILE A 119 29.12 -39.02 -14.85
N GLU A 120 30.34 -38.83 -14.33
CA GLU A 120 30.52 -38.50 -12.91
C GLU A 120 29.94 -37.14 -12.56
N PHE A 121 30.05 -36.13 -13.44
CA PHE A 121 29.41 -34.83 -13.20
C PHE A 121 27.89 -34.90 -13.18
N ALA A 122 27.28 -35.58 -14.16
CA ALA A 122 25.83 -35.81 -14.16
C ALA A 122 25.37 -36.55 -12.90
N ARG A 123 26.18 -37.49 -12.41
CA ARG A 123 25.92 -38.21 -11.16
C ARG A 123 25.95 -37.27 -9.96
N ILE A 124 26.92 -36.36 -9.88
CA ILE A 124 27.01 -35.34 -8.83
C ILE A 124 25.77 -34.42 -8.87
N LEU A 125 25.41 -33.91 -10.06
CA LEU A 125 24.21 -33.08 -10.23
C LEU A 125 22.93 -33.84 -9.84
N SER A 126 22.80 -35.10 -10.24
CA SER A 126 21.65 -35.94 -9.85
C SER A 126 21.60 -36.17 -8.34
N MET A 127 22.74 -36.42 -7.69
CA MET A 127 22.81 -36.54 -6.22
C MET A 127 22.44 -35.23 -5.52
N TRP A 128 22.84 -34.09 -6.09
CA TRP A 128 22.47 -32.77 -5.59
C TRP A 128 20.97 -32.50 -5.75
N SER A 129 20.39 -32.82 -6.90
CA SER A 129 18.94 -32.76 -7.14
C SER A 129 18.17 -33.60 -6.11
N VAL A 130 18.61 -34.83 -5.83
CA VAL A 130 17.98 -35.70 -4.83
C VAL A 130 18.14 -35.12 -3.42
N SER A 131 19.28 -34.53 -3.11
CA SER A 131 19.51 -33.86 -1.82
C SER A 131 18.60 -32.64 -1.63
N CYS A 132 18.42 -31.83 -2.68
CA CYS A 132 17.45 -30.74 -2.70
C CYS A 132 16.02 -31.24 -2.52
N LEU A 133 15.65 -32.37 -3.15
CA LEU A 133 14.33 -32.97 -2.99
C LEU A 133 14.10 -33.46 -1.56
N ILE A 134 15.08 -34.15 -0.98
CA ILE A 134 15.01 -34.61 0.42
C ILE A 134 14.90 -33.40 1.36
N ALA A 135 15.71 -32.36 1.14
CA ALA A 135 15.64 -31.13 1.91
C ALA A 135 14.27 -30.44 1.76
N ALA A 136 13.68 -30.42 0.57
CA ALA A 136 12.34 -29.88 0.33
C ALA A 136 11.28 -30.67 1.10
N VAL A 137 11.30 -32.00 0.99
CA VAL A 137 10.36 -32.89 1.69
C VAL A 137 10.50 -32.77 3.20
N LEU A 138 11.72 -32.75 3.73
CA LEU A 138 11.98 -32.55 5.16
C LEU A 138 11.54 -31.15 5.62
N SER A 139 11.76 -30.12 4.79
CA SER A 139 11.34 -28.75 5.07
C SER A 139 9.81 -28.62 5.14
N ILE A 140 9.09 -29.38 4.30
CA ILE A 140 7.61 -29.45 4.32
C ILE A 140 7.12 -30.30 5.50
N ALA A 141 7.77 -31.42 5.79
CA ALA A 141 7.31 -32.40 6.77
C ALA A 141 7.66 -32.02 8.22
N LEU A 142 8.74 -31.27 8.44
CA LEU A 142 9.22 -30.91 9.77
C LEU A 142 8.87 -29.45 10.09
N PRO A 143 8.47 -29.13 11.34
CA PRO A 143 8.22 -27.77 11.77
C PRO A 143 9.55 -27.04 12.10
N TRP A 144 10.52 -27.11 11.19
CA TRP A 144 11.88 -26.60 11.39
C TRP A 144 11.92 -25.10 11.69
N ARG A 145 10.97 -24.34 11.14
CA ARG A 145 10.80 -22.90 11.40
C ARG A 145 10.54 -22.61 12.88
N ASN A 146 9.73 -23.46 13.54
CA ASN A 146 9.40 -23.33 14.96
C ASN A 146 10.62 -23.64 15.83
N TRP A 147 11.49 -24.57 15.39
CA TRP A 147 12.71 -24.92 16.11
C TRP A 147 13.71 -23.76 16.16
N PHE A 148 13.77 -22.96 15.09
CA PHE A 148 14.62 -21.76 15.03
C PHE A 148 13.89 -20.47 15.45
N LYS A 149 12.65 -20.57 15.95
CA LYS A 149 11.78 -19.43 16.29
C LYS A 149 11.66 -18.40 15.15
N ILE A 150 11.80 -18.84 13.90
CA ILE A 150 11.39 -18.07 12.73
C ILE A 150 9.90 -18.32 12.53
N GLU A 151 9.13 -17.92 13.54
CA GLU A 151 7.72 -17.62 13.36
C GLU A 151 7.70 -16.32 12.57
N HIS A 152 7.41 -16.40 11.26
CA HIS A 152 6.91 -15.22 10.59
C HIS A 152 5.65 -14.83 11.34
N SER A 153 5.73 -13.71 12.07
CA SER A 153 4.56 -13.13 12.69
C SER A 153 3.47 -13.03 11.64
N ILE A 154 2.20 -13.20 12.01
CA ILE A 154 1.07 -12.85 11.14
C ILE A 154 1.27 -11.43 10.56
N MET A 155 1.99 -10.57 11.29
CA MET A 155 2.45 -9.26 10.87
C MET A 155 3.51 -9.28 9.75
N GLU A 156 4.47 -10.20 9.73
CA GLU A 156 5.43 -10.33 8.61
C GLU A 156 4.78 -10.94 7.36
N ILE A 157 3.82 -11.85 7.54
CA ILE A 157 3.00 -12.39 6.44
C ILE A 157 2.12 -11.28 5.86
N ARG A 158 1.55 -10.43 6.72
CA ARG A 158 0.82 -9.22 6.33
C ARG A 158 1.74 -8.23 5.65
N GLU A 159 2.93 -7.96 6.17
CA GLU A 159 3.91 -7.03 5.59
C GLU A 159 4.53 -7.56 4.28
N MET A 160 4.62 -8.88 4.09
CA MET A 160 4.97 -9.52 2.81
C MET A 160 3.82 -9.46 1.81
N LYS A 161 2.58 -9.66 2.28
CA LYS A 161 1.36 -9.46 1.50
C LYS A 161 1.27 -7.99 1.06
N ASP A 162 1.41 -7.04 1.97
CA ASP A 162 1.37 -5.60 1.72
C ASP A 162 2.54 -5.18 0.80
N ARG A 163 3.74 -5.77 0.92
CA ARG A 163 4.85 -5.58 -0.04
C ARG A 163 4.58 -6.15 -1.43
N PHE A 164 3.71 -7.16 -1.55
CA PHE A 164 3.34 -7.76 -2.83
C PHE A 164 2.14 -7.05 -3.44
N GLU A 165 1.15 -6.67 -2.64
CA GLU A 165 0.06 -5.75 -3.00
C GLU A 165 0.63 -4.38 -3.40
N SER A 166 1.70 -3.89 -2.77
CA SER A 166 2.40 -2.66 -3.21
C SER A 166 3.12 -2.83 -4.55
N THR A 167 3.34 -4.06 -5.04
CA THR A 167 3.75 -4.33 -6.44
C THR A 167 2.59 -4.32 -7.43
N GLY A 168 1.36 -4.25 -6.91
CA GLY A 168 0.05 -4.34 -7.56
C GLY A 168 -0.09 -5.49 -8.54
N LEU A 169 0.60 -6.59 -8.23
CA LEU A 169 0.45 -7.86 -8.92
C LEU A 169 -0.56 -8.69 -8.12
N GLU A 170 -1.76 -8.91 -8.67
CA GLU A 170 -2.63 -9.95 -8.12
C GLU A 170 -2.06 -11.34 -8.46
N PRO A 171 -1.91 -12.25 -7.48
CA PRO A 171 -1.52 -13.62 -7.75
C PRO A 171 -2.64 -14.33 -8.52
N THR A 172 -2.45 -14.53 -9.83
CA THR A 172 -3.44 -15.15 -10.75
C THR A 172 -3.84 -16.58 -10.39
N TRP A 173 -3.08 -17.26 -9.53
CA TRP A 173 -3.26 -18.69 -9.23
C TRP A 173 -3.66 -18.98 -7.78
N SER A 174 -3.64 -17.99 -6.87
CA SER A 174 -4.02 -18.21 -5.47
C SER A 174 -4.48 -16.91 -4.80
N PRO A 175 -5.67 -16.87 -4.17
CA PRO A 175 -6.17 -15.67 -3.50
C PRO A 175 -5.33 -15.33 -2.27
N ILE A 176 -5.36 -14.04 -1.93
CA ILE A 176 -4.62 -13.47 -0.81
C ILE A 176 -5.27 -13.95 0.50
N GLY A 177 -4.55 -14.78 1.26
CA GLY A 177 -5.08 -15.50 2.44
C GLY A 177 -5.17 -17.03 2.26
N PHE A 178 -4.75 -17.57 1.11
CA PHE A 178 -4.62 -19.01 0.92
C PHE A 178 -3.49 -19.57 1.81
N LEU A 179 -3.87 -20.28 2.86
CA LEU A 179 -3.02 -20.95 3.86
C LEU A 179 -2.22 -22.15 3.32
N GLY A 180 -1.90 -22.18 2.02
CA GLY A 180 -1.24 -23.33 1.38
C GLY A 180 -0.68 -23.05 -0.01
N GLY A 181 -0.11 -21.87 -0.26
CA GLY A 181 0.53 -21.54 -1.55
C GLY A 181 1.95 -20.99 -1.39
N TRP A 182 2.65 -20.80 -2.51
CA TRP A 182 4.05 -20.34 -2.71
C TRP A 182 4.54 -19.23 -1.73
N PHE A 183 3.60 -18.48 -1.14
CA PHE A 183 3.84 -17.28 -0.35
C PHE A 183 3.59 -17.40 1.17
N SER A 184 2.81 -18.38 1.65
CA SER A 184 2.60 -18.59 3.11
C SER A 184 3.27 -19.86 3.63
N ALA A 185 3.52 -20.82 2.73
CA ALA A 185 4.33 -22.01 2.98
C ALA A 185 5.47 -22.02 1.95
N GLY A 186 6.50 -21.22 2.23
CA GLY A 186 7.85 -21.60 1.85
C GLY A 186 8.42 -21.17 0.51
N LYS A 187 8.88 -19.92 0.42
CA LYS A 187 9.86 -19.51 -0.62
C LYS A 187 11.06 -20.47 -0.68
N THR A 188 11.50 -20.96 0.48
CA THR A 188 12.56 -21.96 0.62
C THR A 188 12.16 -23.33 0.06
N GLU A 189 10.95 -23.79 0.34
CA GLU A 189 10.38 -25.08 -0.08
C GLU A 189 10.14 -25.07 -1.59
N ALA A 190 9.48 -24.02 -2.11
CA ALA A 190 9.30 -23.80 -3.54
C ALA A 190 10.64 -23.64 -4.27
N GLY A 191 11.59 -22.91 -3.68
CA GLY A 191 12.95 -22.76 -4.22
C GLY A 191 13.70 -24.08 -4.29
N LEU A 192 13.63 -24.93 -3.26
CA LEU A 192 14.24 -26.26 -3.24
C LEU A 192 13.59 -27.22 -4.26
N LEU A 193 12.26 -27.17 -4.41
CA LEU A 193 11.54 -27.96 -5.43
C LEU A 193 11.89 -27.49 -6.85
N LEU A 194 11.95 -26.17 -7.09
CA LEU A 194 12.37 -25.63 -8.38
C LEU A 194 13.82 -26.00 -8.69
N ALA A 195 14.73 -25.87 -7.72
CA ALA A 195 16.12 -26.26 -7.85
C ALA A 195 16.25 -27.75 -8.17
N THR A 196 15.44 -28.61 -7.53
CA THR A 196 15.38 -30.05 -7.85
C THR A 196 15.02 -30.28 -9.32
N ILE A 197 13.97 -29.63 -9.81
CA ILE A 197 13.54 -29.79 -11.22
C ILE A 197 14.62 -29.30 -12.18
N VAL A 198 15.17 -28.09 -11.94
CA VAL A 198 16.19 -27.48 -12.79
C VAL A 198 17.45 -28.35 -12.82
N ILE A 199 18.06 -28.64 -11.66
CA ILE A 199 19.29 -29.45 -11.58
C ILE A 199 19.06 -30.85 -12.15
N GLY A 200 17.91 -31.46 -11.89
CA GLY A 200 17.55 -32.76 -12.43
C GLY A 200 17.46 -32.77 -13.96
N ILE A 201 16.81 -31.77 -14.56
CA ILE A 201 16.76 -31.61 -16.03
C ILE A 201 18.18 -31.47 -16.60
N HIS A 202 19.04 -30.67 -15.96
CA HIS A 202 20.40 -30.43 -16.42
C HIS A 202 21.26 -31.70 -16.35
N ALA A 203 21.11 -32.50 -15.28
CA ALA A 203 21.78 -33.80 -15.15
C ALA A 203 21.36 -34.78 -16.25
N ILE A 204 20.06 -34.82 -16.57
CA ILE A 204 19.52 -35.67 -17.65
C ILE A 204 20.04 -35.20 -19.01
N ALA A 205 20.01 -33.89 -19.27
CA ALA A 205 20.49 -33.31 -20.52
C ALA A 205 21.97 -33.64 -20.77
N LEU A 206 22.80 -33.62 -19.72
CA LEU A 206 24.22 -33.92 -19.81
C LEU A 206 24.52 -35.38 -20.25
N VAL A 207 23.67 -36.32 -19.84
CA VAL A 207 23.79 -37.74 -20.21
C VAL A 207 23.17 -38.03 -21.57
N ALA A 208 22.05 -37.36 -21.90
CA ALA A 208 21.30 -37.60 -23.12
C ALA A 208 21.98 -37.01 -24.38
N ALA A 209 22.88 -36.05 -24.23
CA ALA A 209 23.59 -35.45 -25.36
C ALA A 209 24.68 -36.40 -25.91
N GLU A 210 24.35 -37.08 -27.01
CA GLU A 210 25.29 -37.96 -27.74
C GLU A 210 26.46 -37.16 -28.35
N ASP A 211 26.17 -35.99 -28.93
CA ASP A 211 27.18 -35.01 -29.39
C ASP A 211 27.11 -33.73 -28.56
N ARG A 212 28.04 -33.60 -27.62
CA ARG A 212 28.09 -32.48 -26.66
C ARG A 212 28.52 -31.17 -27.31
N ASN A 213 29.39 -31.23 -28.31
CA ASN A 213 29.82 -30.03 -29.04
C ASN A 213 28.66 -29.44 -29.83
N GLN A 214 27.88 -30.29 -30.50
CA GLN A 214 26.67 -29.86 -31.19
C GLN A 214 25.61 -29.35 -30.20
N ALA A 215 25.40 -30.02 -29.07
CA ALA A 215 24.46 -29.58 -28.03
C ALA A 215 24.85 -28.21 -27.45
N GLY A 216 26.11 -28.01 -27.08
CA GLY A 216 26.63 -26.74 -26.58
C GLY A 216 26.51 -25.61 -27.60
N PHE A 217 26.78 -25.89 -28.88
CA PHE A 217 26.58 -24.92 -29.96
C PHE A 217 25.10 -24.51 -30.12
N ILE A 218 24.18 -25.48 -30.10
CA ILE A 218 22.74 -25.21 -30.18
C ILE A 218 22.28 -24.33 -29.01
N LEU A 219 22.73 -24.62 -27.78
CA LEU A 219 22.41 -23.82 -26.60
C LEU A 219 22.94 -22.38 -26.70
N LEU A 220 24.14 -22.18 -27.26
CA LEU A 220 24.66 -20.83 -27.52
C LEU A 220 23.82 -20.07 -28.55
N VAL A 221 23.42 -20.73 -29.64
CA VAL A 221 22.55 -20.11 -30.65
C VAL A 221 21.20 -19.73 -30.05
N ILE A 222 20.60 -20.61 -29.24
CA ILE A 222 19.35 -20.32 -28.53
C ILE A 222 19.56 -19.15 -27.55
N ALA A 223 20.64 -19.14 -26.76
CA ALA A 223 20.94 -18.05 -25.83
C ALA A 223 21.11 -16.71 -26.55
N PHE A 224 21.75 -16.71 -27.73
CA PHE A 224 21.89 -15.51 -28.55
C PHE A 224 20.53 -15.01 -29.07
N LEU A 225 19.67 -15.89 -29.59
CA LEU A 225 18.31 -15.54 -29.99
C LEU A 225 17.48 -15.03 -28.80
N TRP A 226 17.61 -15.68 -27.65
CA TRP A 226 16.93 -15.27 -26.41
C TRP A 226 17.41 -13.91 -25.92
N THR A 227 18.68 -13.57 -26.17
CA THR A 227 19.23 -12.22 -25.87
C THR A 227 18.55 -11.15 -26.70
N LEU A 228 18.21 -11.42 -27.97
CA LEU A 228 17.43 -10.48 -28.80
C LEU A 228 16.03 -10.26 -28.22
N PHE A 229 15.35 -11.34 -27.80
CA PHE A 229 14.05 -11.26 -27.13
C PHE A 229 14.13 -10.51 -25.78
N ALA A 230 15.13 -10.81 -24.95
CA ALA A 230 15.36 -10.12 -23.68
C ALA A 230 15.67 -8.63 -23.88
N THR A 231 16.40 -8.28 -24.94
CA THR A 231 16.66 -6.88 -25.30
C THR A 231 15.38 -6.16 -25.70
N TRP A 232 14.53 -6.79 -26.51
CA TRP A 232 13.21 -6.24 -26.86
C TRP A 232 12.34 -6.03 -25.60
N GLN A 233 12.32 -7.01 -24.70
CA GLN A 233 11.58 -6.92 -23.43
C GLN A 233 12.17 -5.84 -22.51
N LEU A 234 13.49 -5.64 -22.49
CA LEU A 234 14.13 -4.56 -21.76
C LEU A 234 13.71 -3.19 -22.30
N GLN A 235 13.70 -3.02 -23.62
CA GLN A 235 13.22 -1.77 -24.24
C GLN A 235 11.76 -1.48 -23.87
N ARG A 236 10.91 -2.52 -23.81
CA ARG A 236 9.53 -2.39 -23.33
C ARG A 236 9.49 -2.00 -21.85
N SER A 237 10.34 -2.57 -21.00
CA SER A 237 10.44 -2.21 -19.58
C SER A 237 10.88 -0.76 -19.38
N LEU A 238 11.89 -0.29 -20.11
CA LEU A 238 12.38 1.10 -20.04
C LEU A 238 11.31 2.11 -20.50
N LYS A 239 10.50 1.75 -21.51
CA LYS A 239 9.35 2.58 -21.91
C LYS A 239 8.29 2.65 -20.81
N ALA A 240 7.98 1.52 -20.18
CA ALA A 240 7.04 1.48 -19.06
C ALA A 240 7.55 2.26 -17.84
N GLU A 241 8.86 2.23 -17.58
CA GLU A 241 9.50 3.04 -16.55
C GLU A 241 9.40 4.54 -16.85
N THR A 242 9.66 4.95 -18.10
CA THR A 242 9.50 6.36 -18.51
C THR A 242 8.06 6.84 -18.34
N GLU A 243 7.08 6.02 -18.74
CA GLU A 243 5.66 6.31 -18.55
C GLU A 243 5.29 6.42 -17.06
N MET A 244 5.81 5.53 -16.21
CA MET A 244 5.64 5.60 -14.76
C MET A 244 6.22 6.88 -14.16
N ILE A 245 7.43 7.28 -14.57
CA ILE A 245 8.07 8.52 -14.12
C ILE A 245 7.23 9.73 -14.51
N GLU A 246 6.73 9.80 -15.74
CA GLU A 246 5.86 10.90 -16.18
C GLU A 246 4.58 10.98 -15.35
N ARG A 247 3.98 9.83 -14.98
CA ARG A 247 2.79 9.78 -14.11
C ARG A 247 3.12 10.15 -12.66
N ARG A 248 4.28 9.73 -12.14
CA ARG A 248 4.79 10.11 -10.81
C ARG A 248 4.91 11.62 -10.69
N ASP A 249 5.48 12.25 -11.71
CA ASP A 249 5.72 13.69 -11.73
C ASP A 249 4.39 14.48 -11.84
N LYS A 250 3.39 13.96 -12.56
CA LYS A 250 2.03 14.55 -12.60
C LYS A 250 1.34 14.54 -11.24
N VAL A 251 1.49 13.44 -10.49
CA VAL A 251 0.99 13.33 -9.11
C VAL A 251 1.90 14.09 -8.11
N GLY A 252 3.09 14.49 -8.56
CA GLY A 252 4.07 15.27 -7.82
C GLY A 252 4.77 14.49 -6.71
N LEU A 253 4.93 13.17 -6.85
CA LEU A 253 5.63 12.33 -5.87
C LEU A 253 7.17 12.43 -6.05
N GLU A 254 7.90 12.45 -4.94
CA GLU A 254 9.37 12.47 -4.97
C GLU A 254 9.95 11.10 -5.39
N GLU A 255 11.18 11.14 -5.92
CA GLU A 255 11.91 9.95 -6.35
C GLU A 255 12.29 9.07 -5.14
N GLY A 256 11.88 7.80 -5.17
CA GLY A 256 12.09 6.86 -4.06
C GLY A 256 10.94 6.76 -3.06
N ALA A 257 9.87 7.57 -3.20
CA ALA A 257 8.66 7.41 -2.41
C ALA A 257 7.95 6.10 -2.80
N GLU A 258 8.00 5.10 -1.93
CA GLU A 258 7.23 3.87 -2.10
C GLU A 258 5.78 4.12 -1.66
N LEU A 259 4.87 4.04 -2.63
CA LEU A 259 3.44 4.11 -2.35
C LEU A 259 2.99 2.80 -1.69
N ALA A 260 2.65 2.86 -0.40
CA ALA A 260 2.10 1.72 0.31
C ALA A 260 0.60 1.53 0.02
N TYR A 261 -0.11 2.62 -0.23
CA TYR A 261 -1.56 2.63 -0.28
C TYR A 261 -2.11 3.76 -1.15
N SER A 262 -3.05 3.46 -2.03
CA SER A 262 -3.92 4.46 -2.66
C SER A 262 -5.30 3.88 -2.96
N ASP A 263 -6.21 4.80 -3.26
CA ASP A 263 -7.64 4.72 -3.01
C ASP A 263 -8.43 3.82 -4.00
N ASP A 264 -7.77 2.95 -4.76
CA ASP A 264 -8.36 2.31 -5.95
C ASP A 264 -8.57 0.79 -5.90
N GLU A 265 -8.20 0.11 -4.82
CA GLU A 265 -8.51 -1.32 -4.70
C GLU A 265 -9.86 -1.58 -4.02
N LYS A 266 -10.61 -2.56 -4.54
CA LYS A 266 -11.89 -3.07 -4.00
C LYS A 266 -11.82 -3.58 -2.54
N SER A 267 -10.64 -3.54 -1.93
CA SER A 267 -10.37 -3.84 -0.52
C SER A 267 -9.67 -2.67 0.18
N SER A 268 -9.98 -1.45 -0.21
CA SER A 268 -9.51 -0.29 0.54
C SER A 268 -10.18 -0.23 1.91
N ASP A 269 -9.56 -0.91 2.87
CA ASP A 269 -9.99 -0.96 4.25
C ASP A 269 -9.98 0.47 4.81
N LEU A 270 -11.19 1.01 5.00
CA LEU A 270 -11.44 2.16 5.85
C LEU A 270 -10.69 1.95 7.17
N LEU A 271 -9.68 2.78 7.44
CA LEU A 271 -8.93 2.65 8.68
C LEU A 271 -9.86 3.02 9.83
N MET A 272 -9.88 2.18 10.87
CA MET A 272 -10.73 2.34 12.04
C MET A 272 -9.92 2.15 13.32
N ASP A 273 -10.25 2.96 14.31
CA ASP A 273 -9.90 2.76 15.70
C ASP A 273 -11.18 2.47 16.49
N ASP A 274 -11.35 1.21 16.90
CA ASP A 274 -12.51 0.76 17.66
C ASP A 274 -12.60 1.41 19.05
N VAL A 275 -11.48 1.89 19.60
CA VAL A 275 -11.44 2.49 20.95
C VAL A 275 -11.97 3.91 20.95
N SER A 276 -11.50 4.75 20.03
CA SER A 276 -11.97 6.15 19.93
C SER A 276 -13.18 6.31 19.01
N GLY A 277 -13.49 5.32 18.17
CA GLY A 277 -14.49 5.42 17.11
C GLY A 277 -14.00 6.21 15.89
N LEU A 278 -12.70 6.58 15.86
CA LEU A 278 -12.12 7.32 14.75
C LEU A 278 -12.08 6.45 13.50
N ARG A 279 -12.47 7.02 12.36
CA ARG A 279 -12.39 6.35 11.06
C ARG A 279 -11.97 7.30 9.95
N GLY A 280 -11.30 6.79 8.94
CA GLY A 280 -10.87 7.64 7.84
C GLY A 280 -10.12 6.89 6.76
N ARG A 281 -10.05 7.54 5.60
CA ARG A 281 -9.33 7.07 4.43
C ARG A 281 -8.36 8.20 4.03
N PRO A 282 -7.06 8.08 4.36
CA PRO A 282 -6.07 9.05 3.90
C PRO A 282 -5.97 8.99 2.37
N ASP A 283 -5.70 10.13 1.71
CA ASP A 283 -5.55 10.16 0.24
C ASP A 283 -4.40 9.23 -0.21
N GLN A 284 -3.28 9.29 0.51
CA GLN A 284 -2.10 8.47 0.23
C GLN A 284 -1.35 8.13 1.52
N ILE A 285 -0.66 6.99 1.52
CA ILE A 285 0.34 6.65 2.53
C ILE A 285 1.64 6.31 1.80
N VAL A 286 2.68 7.10 2.06
CA VAL A 286 4.02 6.90 1.49
C VAL A 286 4.94 6.29 2.54
N ILE A 287 5.88 5.45 2.13
CA ILE A 287 6.92 4.91 3.00
C ILE A 287 8.19 5.74 2.79
N ILE A 288 8.65 6.41 3.85
CA ILE A 288 9.90 7.18 3.86
C ILE A 288 10.76 6.61 4.99
N ASP A 289 11.97 6.16 4.69
CA ASP A 289 12.90 5.55 5.67
C ASP A 289 12.29 4.39 6.49
N GLY A 290 11.31 3.67 5.91
CA GLY A 290 10.62 2.55 6.59
C GLY A 290 9.48 2.96 7.53
N GLU A 291 9.15 4.25 7.58
CA GLU A 291 8.01 4.83 8.30
C GLU A 291 6.83 5.09 7.35
N PHE A 292 5.61 4.82 7.81
CA PHE A 292 4.39 5.06 7.05
C PHE A 292 3.89 6.50 7.30
N ILE A 293 3.98 7.35 6.29
CA ILE A 293 3.65 8.77 6.37
C ILE A 293 2.36 9.04 5.59
N PRO A 294 1.25 9.41 6.25
CA PRO A 294 0.05 9.82 5.53
C PRO A 294 0.24 11.18 4.86
N VAL A 295 -0.26 11.29 3.63
CA VAL A 295 -0.26 12.52 2.84
C VAL A 295 -1.71 12.90 2.55
N GLU A 296 -2.07 14.15 2.86
CA GLU A 296 -3.38 14.74 2.56
C GLU A 296 -3.19 15.87 1.55
N GLN A 297 -3.90 15.81 0.42
CA GLN A 297 -3.82 16.80 -0.65
C GLN A 297 -5.02 17.73 -0.61
N LYS A 298 -4.77 19.04 -0.59
CA LYS A 298 -5.81 20.06 -0.54
C LYS A 298 -5.91 20.82 -1.86
N THR A 299 -7.07 20.68 -2.50
CA THR A 299 -7.45 21.43 -3.70
C THR A 299 -8.05 22.77 -3.30
N GLY A 300 -7.35 23.87 -3.60
CA GLY A 300 -7.84 25.21 -3.24
C GLY A 300 -6.76 26.26 -3.12
N ARG A 301 -7.10 27.39 -2.51
CA ARG A 301 -6.17 28.49 -2.31
C ARG A 301 -5.06 28.09 -1.33
N VAL A 302 -3.82 28.15 -1.80
CA VAL A 302 -2.62 27.87 -1.00
C VAL A 302 -2.49 28.88 0.14
N PRO A 303 -2.53 28.45 1.42
CA PRO A 303 -2.39 29.34 2.56
C PRO A 303 -0.91 29.47 2.97
N LYS A 304 -0.51 30.60 3.56
CA LYS A 304 0.86 30.77 4.12
C LYS A 304 1.21 29.81 5.27
N LYS A 305 0.19 29.22 5.91
CA LYS A 305 0.30 28.25 7.00
C LYS A 305 -0.87 27.28 6.88
N PRO A 306 -0.69 25.99 7.24
CA PRO A 306 -1.78 25.02 7.22
C PRO A 306 -3.02 25.50 7.97
N HIS A 307 -4.20 25.31 7.37
CA HIS A 307 -5.45 25.56 8.08
C HIS A 307 -5.59 24.59 9.27
N LYS A 308 -6.11 25.10 10.40
CA LYS A 308 -6.32 24.28 11.61
C LYS A 308 -7.21 23.07 11.36
N SER A 309 -8.21 23.21 10.49
CA SER A 309 -9.11 22.11 10.07
C SER A 309 -8.35 21.01 9.34
N HIS A 310 -7.55 21.37 8.32
CA HIS A 310 -6.73 20.41 7.58
C HIS A 310 -5.69 19.74 8.46
N ARG A 311 -5.08 20.50 9.39
CA ARG A 311 -4.16 19.95 10.38
C ARG A 311 -4.84 18.88 11.23
N LEU A 312 -6.04 19.15 11.75
CA LEU A 312 -6.76 18.19 12.61
C LEU A 312 -7.15 16.92 11.85
N GLN A 313 -7.56 17.05 10.58
CA GLN A 313 -7.82 15.89 9.73
C GLN A 313 -6.57 15.04 9.50
N LEU A 314 -5.43 15.66 9.20
CA LEU A 314 -4.18 14.93 9.05
C LEU A 314 -3.76 14.25 10.36
N LEU A 315 -3.96 14.89 11.52
CA LEU A 315 -3.71 14.24 12.82
C LEU A 315 -4.56 12.98 12.99
N ALA A 316 -5.81 12.98 12.54
CA ALA A 316 -6.63 11.78 12.54
C ALA A 316 -6.04 10.67 11.67
N TYR A 317 -5.56 10.99 10.47
CA TYR A 317 -4.89 10.00 9.62
C TYR A 317 -3.59 9.49 10.23
N ILE A 318 -2.77 10.34 10.84
CA ILE A 318 -1.56 9.88 11.54
C ILE A 318 -1.90 8.89 12.66
N ALA A 319 -2.94 9.16 13.46
CA ALA A 319 -3.38 8.25 14.51
C ALA A 319 -3.89 6.90 13.93
N LEU A 320 -4.66 6.94 12.85
CA LEU A 320 -5.15 5.73 12.17
C LEU A 320 -4.01 4.90 11.57
N VAL A 321 -2.99 5.57 11.01
CA VAL A 321 -1.78 4.91 10.52
C VAL A 321 -0.98 4.31 11.69
N GLU A 322 -0.83 5.03 12.81
CA GLU A 322 -0.15 4.51 14.01
C GLU A 322 -0.80 3.23 14.54
N ILE A 323 -2.13 3.20 14.60
CA ILE A 323 -2.89 2.05 15.12
C ILE A 323 -2.83 0.87 14.16
N SER A 324 -3.01 1.12 12.87
CA SER A 324 -3.04 0.05 11.84
C SER A 324 -1.66 -0.58 11.62
N THR A 325 -0.60 0.23 11.61
CA THR A 325 0.77 -0.22 11.36
C THR A 325 1.54 -0.60 12.63
N ARG A 326 1.06 -0.19 13.81
CA ARG A 326 1.74 -0.29 15.11
C ARG A 326 3.12 0.37 15.15
N LYS A 327 3.42 1.24 14.18
CA LYS A 327 4.59 2.12 14.16
C LYS A 327 4.12 3.55 14.34
N THR A 328 4.85 4.35 15.11
CA THR A 328 4.49 5.75 15.36
C THR A 328 5.10 6.63 14.27
N PRO A 329 4.30 7.19 13.34
CA PRO A 329 4.84 8.10 12.34
C PRO A 329 5.36 9.38 13.02
N PRO A 330 6.54 9.89 12.65
CA PRO A 330 7.08 11.11 13.24
C PRO A 330 6.26 12.36 12.85
N TYR A 331 5.66 12.33 11.66
CA TYR A 331 4.83 13.40 11.10
C TYR A 331 3.92 12.86 9.99
N GLY A 332 2.96 13.68 9.55
CA GLY A 332 2.25 13.53 8.28
C GLY A 332 2.52 14.73 7.37
N ILE A 333 2.11 14.63 6.11
CA ILE A 333 2.34 15.66 5.09
C ILE A 333 1.00 16.26 4.63
N LEU A 334 0.89 17.59 4.71
CA LEU A 334 -0.18 18.36 4.08
C LEU A 334 0.37 19.03 2.83
N ARG A 335 -0.23 18.74 1.68
CA ARG A 335 0.17 19.31 0.40
C ARG A 335 -0.89 20.27 -0.14
N TYR A 336 -0.50 21.51 -0.43
CA TYR A 336 -1.33 22.52 -1.07
C TYR A 336 -0.78 22.85 -2.46
N GLY A 337 -1.40 22.30 -3.51
CA GLY A 337 -0.86 22.40 -4.87
C GLY A 337 0.51 21.70 -5.00
N ASP A 338 1.31 22.12 -5.99
CA ASP A 338 2.52 21.36 -6.35
C ASP A 338 3.71 21.66 -5.45
N GLU A 339 3.83 22.91 -4.95
CA GLU A 339 5.06 23.41 -4.31
C GLU A 339 4.95 23.67 -2.79
N ASP A 340 3.75 23.72 -2.21
CA ASP A 340 3.58 24.07 -0.79
C ASP A 340 3.31 22.81 0.07
N ILE A 341 4.39 22.31 0.66
CA ILE A 341 4.41 21.09 1.48
C ILE A 341 4.64 21.47 2.93
N HIS A 342 3.75 20.99 3.81
CA HIS A 342 3.84 21.23 5.24
C HIS A 342 3.85 19.93 6.04
N GLN A 343 4.83 19.78 6.90
CA GLN A 343 4.89 18.68 7.86
C GLN A 343 4.04 18.99 9.10
N VAL A 344 3.26 18.01 9.56
CA VAL A 344 2.52 18.07 10.83
C VAL A 344 3.05 16.98 11.75
N TYR A 345 3.80 17.40 12.78
CA TYR A 345 4.42 16.49 13.74
C TYR A 345 3.41 15.80 14.66
N TRP A 346 3.74 14.55 15.01
CA TRP A 346 2.94 13.69 15.87
C TRP A 346 3.46 13.65 17.32
N ASP A 347 3.36 14.80 17.99
CA ASP A 347 3.80 14.96 19.38
C ASP A 347 2.66 14.71 20.40
N GLN A 348 3.00 14.74 21.69
CA GLN A 348 2.03 14.52 22.77
C GLN A 348 0.89 15.56 22.77
N HIS A 349 1.18 16.80 22.37
CA HIS A 349 0.17 17.85 22.29
C HIS A 349 -0.79 17.59 21.11
N ALA A 350 -0.30 17.07 19.99
CA ALA A 350 -1.11 16.65 18.86
C ALA A 350 -2.03 15.48 19.22
N LYS A 351 -1.52 14.47 19.95
CA LYS A 351 -2.32 13.36 20.49
C LYS A 351 -3.46 13.85 21.39
N GLN A 352 -3.15 14.73 22.34
CA GLN A 352 -4.14 15.32 23.24
C GLN A 352 -5.18 16.17 22.50
N HIS A 353 -4.73 16.99 21.55
CA HIS A 353 -5.61 17.85 20.76
C HIS A 353 -6.58 17.03 19.89
N LEU A 354 -6.11 15.93 19.28
CA LEU A 354 -6.96 15.00 18.53
C LEU A 354 -8.00 14.34 19.45
N GLN A 355 -7.56 13.77 20.58
CA GLN A 355 -8.44 13.11 21.55
C GLN A 355 -9.54 14.06 22.04
N GLN A 356 -9.19 15.28 22.46
CA GLN A 356 -10.16 16.28 22.90
C GLN A 356 -11.15 16.64 21.80
N SER A 357 -10.69 16.73 20.55
CA SER A 357 -11.56 17.04 19.42
C SER A 357 -12.54 15.90 19.11
N ILE A 358 -12.10 14.65 19.22
CA ILE A 358 -12.98 13.47 19.05
C ILE A 358 -14.07 13.46 20.12
N ILE A 359 -13.68 13.60 21.39
CA ILE A 359 -14.62 13.61 22.52
C ILE A 359 -15.64 14.75 22.39
N GLU A 360 -15.20 15.94 21.97
CA GLU A 360 -16.10 17.08 21.79
C GLU A 360 -17.08 16.86 20.63
N VAL A 361 -16.64 16.27 19.53
CA VAL A 361 -17.53 15.88 18.43
C VAL A 361 -18.55 14.86 18.90
N GLN A 362 -18.12 13.82 19.63
CA GLN A 362 -18.99 12.80 20.19
C GLN A 362 -20.00 13.37 21.20
N ARG A 363 -19.57 14.30 22.06
CA ARG A 363 -20.46 15.02 22.98
C ARG A 363 -21.55 15.77 22.22
N LEU A 364 -21.16 16.55 21.21
CA LEU A 364 -22.11 17.32 20.40
C LEU A 364 -22.98 16.41 19.52
N MET A 365 -22.56 15.19 19.23
CA MET A 365 -23.43 14.19 18.61
C MET A 365 -24.58 13.81 19.56
N VAL A 366 -24.31 13.65 20.85
CA VAL A 366 -25.34 13.27 21.83
C VAL A 366 -26.19 14.48 22.25
N GLU A 367 -25.54 15.58 22.63
CA GLU A 367 -26.20 16.75 23.25
C GLU A 367 -26.76 17.74 22.21
N GLY A 368 -26.20 17.75 21.00
CA GLY A 368 -26.45 18.80 20.01
C GLY A 368 -25.97 20.19 20.46
N GLY A 369 -26.52 21.24 19.83
CA GLY A 369 -26.31 22.62 20.26
C GLY A 369 -24.93 23.21 19.95
N ALA A 370 -24.25 22.73 18.90
CA ALA A 370 -23.00 23.29 18.40
C ALA A 370 -23.17 24.76 17.99
N LYS A 371 -22.21 25.59 18.37
CA LYS A 371 -22.22 27.04 18.08
C LYS A 371 -21.11 27.43 17.12
N ARG A 372 -21.24 28.60 16.48
CA ARG A 372 -20.17 29.18 15.68
C ARG A 372 -18.94 29.46 16.56
N ASN A 373 -17.76 29.04 16.12
CA ASN A 373 -16.50 29.18 16.88
C ASN A 373 -15.62 30.36 16.43
N HIS A 374 -16.17 31.31 15.66
CA HIS A 374 -15.39 32.41 15.08
C HIS A 374 -16.23 33.68 14.87
N GLU A 375 -15.55 34.82 14.72
CA GLU A 375 -16.15 36.13 14.39
C GLU A 375 -15.75 36.64 12.99
N ARG A 376 -15.32 35.74 12.10
CA ARG A 376 -14.84 36.09 10.75
C ARG A 376 -15.98 36.05 9.72
N GLU A 377 -16.47 37.22 9.32
CA GLU A 377 -17.50 37.36 8.26
C GLU A 377 -17.13 36.62 6.96
N GLY A 378 -15.86 36.67 6.55
CA GLY A 378 -15.39 36.02 5.33
C GLY A 378 -15.60 34.50 5.33
N LYS A 379 -15.53 33.84 6.49
CA LYS A 379 -15.83 32.40 6.61
C LYS A 379 -17.33 32.13 6.41
N CYS A 380 -18.20 32.98 6.98
CA CYS A 380 -19.65 32.87 6.80
C CYS A 380 -20.05 33.12 5.35
N ARG A 381 -19.44 34.12 4.70
CA ARG A 381 -19.72 34.48 3.29
C ARG A 381 -19.43 33.33 2.33
N ASN A 382 -18.36 32.58 2.57
CA ASN A 382 -17.94 31.44 1.76
C ASN A 382 -18.43 30.09 2.30
N CYS A 383 -19.29 30.09 3.32
CA CYS A 383 -19.84 28.86 3.89
C CYS A 383 -20.92 28.29 2.96
N SER A 384 -20.72 27.07 2.47
CA SER A 384 -21.66 26.37 1.59
C SER A 384 -23.01 26.05 2.25
N ARG A 385 -23.11 26.18 3.58
CA ARG A 385 -24.33 25.97 4.37
C ARG A 385 -24.88 27.25 4.98
N ARG A 386 -24.43 28.43 4.51
CA ARG A 386 -24.91 29.73 5.02
C ARG A 386 -26.44 29.84 4.99
N TYR A 387 -27.08 29.29 3.95
CA TYR A 387 -28.53 29.35 3.78
C TYR A 387 -29.34 28.72 4.94
N ALA A 388 -28.74 27.81 5.70
CA ALA A 388 -29.36 27.13 6.84
C ALA A 388 -28.79 27.60 8.20
N CYS A 389 -27.90 28.58 8.21
CA CYS A 389 -27.17 29.00 9.40
C CYS A 389 -27.84 30.20 10.07
N SER A 390 -28.43 29.99 11.25
CA SER A 390 -29.03 31.05 12.07
C SER A 390 -27.98 31.99 12.70
N GLU A 391 -26.73 31.54 12.86
CA GLU A 391 -25.62 32.34 13.37
C GLU A 391 -24.72 32.89 12.23
N SER A 392 -25.24 33.12 11.03
CA SER A 392 -24.46 33.80 9.98
C SER A 392 -24.11 35.24 10.43
N LEU A 393 -22.91 35.70 10.09
CA LEU A 393 -22.50 37.11 10.28
C LEU A 393 -22.85 38.00 9.07
N VAL A 394 -23.33 37.40 7.97
CA VAL A 394 -23.59 38.05 6.67
C VAL A 394 -24.84 37.53 5.99
#